data_AF-A0AA41BYX4-F1
#
_entry.id   AF-A0AA41BYX4-F1
#
_cell.length_a   1.000
_cell.length_b   1.000
_cell.length_c   1.000
_cell.angle_alpha   90.00
_cell.angle_beta   90.00
_cell.angle_gamma   90.00
#
_symmetry.space_group_name_H-M   'P 1'
#
loop_
_entity.id
_entity.type
_entity.pdbx_description
1 polymer ?
#
loop_
_entity_poly.entity_id
_entity_poly.type
_entity_poly.pdbx_seq_one_letter_code
_entity_poly.pdbx_strand_id
1 'polypeptide(L)'
;MLNKKPLVIAISLLLLAGCAAKKTDDIAKPQETSQATLINSLGELSRQRAADPDNVELKSREQIDTSILVNMYLAQAEDALKANQYAQASKLWRTVLTYQSGNSRAAQGLRRISSYRALDSTYLMAEKLAVQDPERALQKIQLVLEEEPNWPQGKALRDHLLRKLSSSNVPYEKMNAEMKKNVSLNFQSHNLIDIFNTISKMTGVNIIYDNDVSVSTKASIIAKNTTAEDAINLLLLTNQLRKKVLNGNTLLIYPASQSKDKTYKNIEVKTFFLGYAKAKDVNIALRNMLKIKDIHVDERTNTITVRAPSETVDMAERLLMTLDRPDAEVTLEVQVLEVSTNDAKSLGIDYPDKIGLRLGTPAVSDKETGGSAPSDSSIKLNALTANNLYVNFGSTNGIALNI
;
A
#
# COMPACT_ATOMS: atom_id res chain seq x y z
N MET A 1 73.73 -33.14 -4.63
CA MET A 1 72.63 -33.96 -5.19
C MET A 1 71.55 -34.10 -4.12
N LEU A 2 70.29 -33.75 -4.45
CA LEU A 2 68.97 -34.16 -3.91
C LEU A 2 68.82 -34.52 -2.40
N ASN A 3 67.74 -34.25 -1.66
CA ASN A 3 66.52 -33.44 -1.75
C ASN A 3 65.70 -33.72 -0.45
N LYS A 4 64.94 -32.72 0.03
CA LYS A 4 63.62 -32.81 0.74
C LYS A 4 63.48 -33.33 2.20
N LYS A 5 62.81 -32.49 3.02
CA LYS A 5 62.06 -32.75 4.29
C LYS A 5 60.74 -33.54 4.01
N PRO A 6 59.71 -33.68 4.89
CA PRO A 6 59.54 -33.53 6.36
C PRO A 6 58.68 -34.66 7.03
N LEU A 7 58.59 -34.75 8.37
CA LEU A 7 57.29 -35.05 9.02
C LEU A 7 57.26 -34.63 10.49
N VAL A 8 56.44 -33.60 10.73
CA VAL A 8 56.06 -32.99 12.00
C VAL A 8 54.72 -33.60 12.40
N ILE A 9 54.68 -34.51 13.38
CA ILE A 9 53.48 -34.82 14.19
C ILE A 9 53.95 -35.35 15.55
N ALA A 10 54.59 -34.49 16.34
CA ALA A 10 54.92 -34.78 17.75
C ALA A 10 54.55 -33.61 18.67
N ILE A 11 53.62 -32.76 18.23
CA ILE A 11 53.09 -31.62 18.99
C ILE A 11 51.58 -31.56 18.75
N SER A 12 50.82 -32.53 19.28
CA SER A 12 49.35 -32.36 19.44
C SER A 12 48.73 -33.26 20.52
N LEU A 13 49.50 -33.71 21.52
CA LEU A 13 48.99 -34.57 22.59
C LEU A 13 49.20 -33.99 24.00
N LEU A 14 49.16 -32.65 24.13
CA LEU A 14 49.36 -31.94 25.40
C LEU A 14 48.38 -30.76 25.58
N LEU A 15 47.14 -30.92 25.11
CA LEU A 15 46.09 -29.87 25.17
C LEU A 15 44.73 -30.34 25.68
N LEU A 16 44.64 -31.46 26.42
CA LEU A 16 43.41 -31.85 27.11
C LEU A 16 43.68 -32.27 28.56
N ALA A 17 43.91 -31.29 29.43
CA ALA A 17 43.73 -31.43 30.87
C ALA A 17 43.29 -30.10 31.49
N GLY A 18 41.98 -29.95 31.66
CA GLY A 18 41.30 -29.28 32.77
C GLY A 18 41.76 -27.89 33.23
N CYS A 19 41.11 -26.85 32.70
CA CYS A 19 40.73 -25.69 33.52
C CYS A 19 39.27 -25.85 33.93
N ALA A 20 39.06 -26.15 35.22
CA ALA A 20 37.75 -26.12 35.86
C ALA A 20 37.28 -24.66 36.01
N ALA A 21 36.60 -24.15 34.99
CA ALA A 21 35.85 -22.91 35.10
C ALA A 21 34.46 -23.22 35.69
N LYS A 22 34.23 -22.71 36.90
CA LYS A 22 32.94 -22.76 37.60
C LYS A 22 31.87 -22.18 36.68
N LYS A 23 30.92 -23.04 36.30
CA LYS A 23 29.73 -22.70 35.51
C LYS A 23 28.93 -21.64 36.26
N THR A 24 29.06 -20.39 35.85
CA THR A 24 28.05 -19.36 36.09
C THR A 24 26.87 -19.70 35.17
N ASP A 25 25.99 -20.57 35.67
CA ASP A 25 24.61 -20.63 35.19
C ASP A 25 23.96 -19.30 35.58
N ASP A 26 23.99 -18.35 34.66
CA ASP A 26 23.03 -17.26 34.51
C ASP A 26 23.27 -16.62 33.13
N ILE A 27 22.92 -17.38 32.07
CA ILE A 27 22.46 -16.74 30.85
C ILE A 27 21.13 -16.12 31.25
N ALA A 28 21.19 -14.88 31.72
CA ALA A 28 20.04 -14.03 31.89
C ALA A 28 19.24 -14.13 30.59
N LYS A 29 17.97 -14.56 30.72
CA LYS A 29 16.92 -14.30 29.74
C LYS A 29 17.09 -12.86 29.22
N PRO A 30 16.67 -12.53 27.99
CA PRO A 30 16.61 -11.13 27.57
C PRO A 30 15.77 -10.38 28.61
N GLN A 31 16.45 -9.74 29.55
CA GLN A 31 15.82 -9.00 30.61
C GLN A 31 15.30 -7.80 29.86
N GLU A 32 13.98 -7.69 29.73
CA GLU A 32 13.36 -6.51 29.15
C GLU A 32 13.98 -5.31 29.85
N THR A 33 14.90 -4.63 29.17
CA THR A 33 15.65 -3.51 29.72
C THR A 33 14.65 -2.36 29.81
N SER A 34 13.82 -2.39 30.85
CA SER A 34 12.78 -1.42 31.03
C SER A 34 13.43 -0.07 31.31
N GLN A 35 12.81 0.99 30.79
CA GLN A 35 13.27 2.36 30.99
C GLN A 35 13.46 2.70 32.48
N ALA A 36 12.61 2.16 33.36
CA ALA A 36 12.71 2.34 34.80
C ALA A 36 13.97 1.67 35.39
N THR A 37 14.33 0.48 34.91
CA THR A 37 15.54 -0.23 35.33
C THR A 37 16.79 0.56 34.98
N LEU A 38 16.85 1.15 33.79
CA LEU A 38 17.98 1.98 33.34
C LEU A 38 18.10 3.30 34.11
N ILE A 39 16.98 3.95 34.42
CA ILE A 39 17.00 5.17 35.24
C ILE A 39 17.54 4.86 36.65
N ASN A 40 17.13 3.74 37.23
CA ASN A 40 17.63 3.31 38.54
C ASN A 40 19.12 2.93 38.48
N SER A 41 19.57 2.19 37.45
CA SER A 41 20.98 1.82 37.30
C SER A 41 21.87 3.05 37.15
N LEU A 42 21.46 4.05 36.36
CA LEU A 42 22.17 5.32 36.23
C LEU A 42 22.24 6.09 37.55
N GLY A 43 21.17 6.06 38.35
CA GLY A 43 21.14 6.63 39.69
C GLY A 43 22.18 5.97 40.61
N GLU A 44 22.26 4.64 40.62
CA GLU A 44 23.24 3.89 41.41
C GLU A 44 24.68 4.12 40.93
N LEU A 45 24.91 4.06 39.62
CA LEU A 45 26.22 4.33 39.00
C LEU A 45 26.70 5.76 39.28
N SER A 46 25.79 6.74 39.33
CA SER A 46 26.14 8.11 39.71
C SER A 46 26.62 8.22 41.16
N ARG A 47 26.00 7.48 42.10
CA ARG A 47 26.42 7.44 43.51
C ARG A 47 27.76 6.71 43.68
N GLN A 48 27.97 5.61 42.97
CA GLN A 48 29.22 4.84 43.03
C GLN A 48 30.40 5.65 42.49
N ARG A 49 30.22 6.36 41.38
CA ARG A 49 31.24 7.26 40.81
C ARG A 49 31.51 8.49 41.66
N ALA A 50 30.53 8.96 42.44
CA ALA A 50 30.78 10.01 43.43
C ALA A 50 31.74 9.54 44.55
N ALA A 51 31.76 8.23 44.84
CA ALA A 51 32.70 7.62 45.78
C ALA A 51 34.06 7.26 45.14
N ASP A 52 34.08 6.89 43.85
CA ASP A 52 35.30 6.56 43.10
C ASP A 52 35.29 7.18 41.68
N PRO A 53 35.80 8.43 41.52
CA PRO A 53 35.74 9.17 40.25
C PRO A 53 36.67 8.66 39.14
N ASP A 54 37.70 7.88 39.45
CA ASP A 54 38.73 7.46 38.48
C ASP A 54 38.50 6.05 37.91
N ASN A 55 37.50 5.34 38.42
CA ASN A 55 37.14 4.03 37.92
C ASN A 55 36.59 4.08 36.47
N VAL A 56 37.40 3.59 35.53
CA VAL A 56 37.09 3.55 34.09
C VAL A 56 35.91 2.63 33.78
N GLU A 57 35.72 1.55 34.54
CA GLU A 57 34.63 0.59 34.33
C GLU A 57 33.27 1.21 34.65
N LEU A 58 33.18 1.98 35.74
CA LEU A 58 31.97 2.72 36.10
C LEU A 58 31.60 3.79 35.08
N LYS A 59 32.60 4.53 34.56
CA LYS A 59 32.40 5.52 33.48
C LYS A 59 31.89 4.86 32.19
N SER A 60 32.51 3.75 31.79
CA SER A 60 32.10 3.00 30.60
C SER A 60 30.65 2.50 30.72
N ARG A 61 30.30 1.91 31.87
CA ARG A 61 28.97 1.37 32.12
C ARG A 61 27.89 2.46 32.14
N GLU A 62 28.16 3.59 32.78
CA GLU A 62 27.23 4.73 32.74
C GLU A 62 27.02 5.25 31.32
N GLN A 63 28.10 5.36 30.53
CA GLN A 63 28.00 5.82 29.15
C GLN A 63 27.17 4.83 28.30
N ILE A 64 27.34 3.53 28.51
CA ILE A 64 26.54 2.49 27.85
C ILE A 64 25.07 2.62 28.27
N ASP A 65 24.76 2.62 29.56
CA ASP A 65 23.39 2.73 30.08
C ASP A 65 22.70 4.02 29.61
N THR A 66 23.43 5.13 29.61
CA THR A 66 22.95 6.43 29.11
C THR A 66 22.67 6.36 27.61
N SER A 67 23.55 5.74 26.82
CA SER A 67 23.36 5.61 25.38
C SER A 67 22.14 4.76 25.02
N ILE A 68 21.90 3.68 25.76
CA ILE A 68 20.72 2.81 25.61
C ILE A 68 19.45 3.62 25.92
N LEU A 69 19.43 4.31 27.07
CA LEU A 69 18.29 5.11 27.50
C LEU A 69 17.99 6.26 26.52
N VAL A 70 19.02 6.96 26.03
CA VAL A 70 18.88 8.01 25.03
C VAL A 70 18.30 7.47 23.72
N ASN A 71 18.77 6.33 23.23
CA ASN A 71 18.25 5.71 22.02
C ASN A 71 16.78 5.31 22.17
N MET A 72 16.38 4.80 23.35
CA MET A 72 14.97 4.52 23.65
C MET A 72 14.11 5.78 23.60
N TYR A 73 14.55 6.87 24.24
CA TYR A 73 13.82 8.15 24.20
C TYR A 73 13.75 8.75 22.78
N LEU A 74 14.81 8.61 21.98
CA LEU A 74 14.81 9.05 20.58
C LEU A 74 13.77 8.26 19.76
N ALA A 75 13.75 6.94 19.88
CA ALA A 75 12.76 6.10 19.19
C ALA A 75 11.32 6.45 19.59
N GLN A 76 11.06 6.58 20.90
CA GLN A 76 9.73 6.99 21.40
C GLN A 76 9.33 8.39 20.89
N ALA A 77 10.29 9.31 20.79
CA ALA A 77 10.03 10.66 20.29
C ALA A 77 9.69 10.66 18.79
N GLU A 78 10.37 9.82 18.00
CA GLU A 78 10.05 9.62 16.58
C GLU A 78 8.68 8.97 16.39
N ASP A 79 8.33 7.98 17.20
CA ASP A 79 7.01 7.34 17.14
C ASP A 79 5.90 8.29 17.57
N ALA A 80 6.12 9.12 18.60
CA ALA A 80 5.20 10.19 18.97
C ALA A 80 5.04 11.22 17.85
N LEU A 81 6.09 11.51 17.08
CA LEU A 81 5.99 12.39 15.91
C LEU A 81 5.16 11.74 14.79
N LYS A 82 5.36 10.46 14.50
CA LYS A 82 4.53 9.70 13.53
C LYS A 82 3.06 9.66 13.95
N ALA A 83 2.79 9.62 15.25
CA ALA A 83 1.44 9.68 15.83
C ALA A 83 0.86 11.11 15.92
N ASN A 84 1.54 12.14 15.39
CA ASN A 84 1.15 13.56 15.47
C ASN A 84 1.07 14.13 16.91
N GLN A 85 1.72 13.47 17.88
CA GLN A 85 1.75 13.88 19.29
C GLN A 85 2.94 14.82 19.57
N TYR A 86 2.93 16.00 18.94
CA TYR A 86 4.05 16.94 19.00
C TYR A 86 4.42 17.40 20.42
N ALA A 87 3.46 17.50 21.34
CA ALA A 87 3.74 17.85 22.73
C ALA A 87 4.60 16.78 23.42
N GLN A 88 4.24 15.50 23.25
CA GLN A 88 4.95 14.37 23.82
C GLN A 88 6.34 14.20 23.19
N ALA A 89 6.44 14.25 21.86
CA ALA A 89 7.72 14.20 21.15
C ALA A 89 8.68 15.30 21.63
N SER A 90 8.18 16.54 21.79
CA SER A 90 9.01 17.65 22.30
C SER A 90 9.49 17.45 23.73
N LYS A 91 8.68 16.80 24.59
CA LYS A 91 9.08 16.46 25.96
C LYS A 91 10.21 15.42 25.94
N LEU A 92 10.06 14.37 25.13
CA LEU A 92 11.04 13.28 25.02
C LEU A 92 12.39 13.78 24.49
N TRP A 93 12.42 14.63 23.46
CA TRP A 93 13.68 15.21 22.97
C TRP A 93 14.34 16.16 23.97
N ARG A 94 13.57 16.92 24.76
CA ARG A 94 14.15 17.70 25.87
C ARG A 94 14.78 16.79 26.92
N THR A 95 14.13 15.68 27.25
CA THR A 95 14.70 14.65 28.15
C THR A 95 16.00 14.07 27.59
N VAL A 96 16.10 13.84 26.28
CA VAL A 96 17.37 13.41 25.66
C VAL A 96 18.47 14.45 25.90
N LEU A 97 18.16 15.75 25.74
CA LEU A 97 19.13 16.82 25.96
C LEU A 97 19.53 17.00 27.43
N THR A 98 18.74 16.51 28.40
CA THR A 98 19.18 16.51 29.81
C THR A 98 20.22 15.44 30.10
N TYR A 99 20.21 14.32 29.38
CA TYR A 99 21.22 13.25 29.52
C TYR A 99 22.42 13.49 28.58
N GLN A 100 22.18 14.00 27.38
CA GLN A 100 23.20 14.27 26.37
C GLN A 100 22.93 15.62 25.68
N SER A 101 23.48 16.69 26.25
CA SER A 101 23.28 18.07 25.75
C SER A 101 23.78 18.29 24.31
N GLY A 102 24.79 17.54 23.86
CA GLY A 102 25.34 17.58 22.51
C GLY A 102 24.59 16.75 21.47
N ASN A 103 23.43 16.16 21.80
CA ASN A 103 22.70 15.29 20.88
C ASN A 103 22.05 16.09 19.74
N SER A 104 22.65 16.05 18.55
CA SER A 104 22.20 16.78 17.37
C SER A 104 20.81 16.35 16.88
N ARG A 105 20.48 15.06 16.99
CA ARG A 105 19.17 14.51 16.58
C ARG A 105 18.03 15.11 17.40
N ALA A 106 18.18 15.15 18.73
CA ALA A 106 17.18 15.73 19.62
C ALA A 106 17.02 17.25 19.38
N ALA A 107 18.11 17.98 19.18
CA ALA A 107 18.07 19.41 18.86
C ALA A 107 17.37 19.68 17.51
N GLN A 108 17.66 18.86 16.49
CA GLN A 108 17.01 18.96 15.18
C GLN A 108 15.51 18.62 15.26
N GLY A 109 15.15 17.57 16.01
CA GLY A 109 13.75 17.20 16.24
C GLY A 109 12.93 18.33 16.87
N LEU A 110 13.48 19.00 17.89
CA LEU A 110 12.82 20.15 18.51
C LEU A 110 12.60 21.31 17.54
N ARG A 111 13.59 21.63 16.70
CA ARG A 111 13.45 22.65 15.65
C ARG A 111 12.35 22.28 14.65
N ARG A 112 12.31 21.02 14.24
CA ARG A 112 11.27 20.51 13.32
C ARG A 112 9.86 20.65 13.92
N ILE A 113 9.68 20.35 15.22
CA ILE A 113 8.39 20.58 15.89
C ILE A 113 8.02 22.05 15.95
N SER A 114 8.96 22.95 16.24
CA SER A 114 8.65 24.39 16.24
C SER A 114 8.19 24.87 14.86
N SER A 115 8.82 24.38 13.79
CA SER A 115 8.38 24.64 12.43
C SER A 115 6.98 24.10 12.17
N TYR A 116 6.68 22.85 12.56
CA TYR A 116 5.34 22.28 12.40
C TYR A 116 4.25 23.08 13.11
N ARG A 117 4.50 23.57 14.34
CA ARG A 117 3.53 24.41 15.06
C ARG A 117 3.30 25.76 14.37
N ALA A 118 4.36 26.36 13.83
CA ALA A 118 4.24 27.61 13.08
C ALA A 118 3.41 27.41 11.80
N LEU A 119 3.67 26.32 11.07
CA LEU A 119 2.91 25.93 9.89
C LEU A 119 1.44 25.64 10.21
N ASP A 120 1.16 24.91 11.30
CA ASP A 120 -0.21 24.61 11.75
C ASP A 120 -1.00 25.90 12.06
N SER A 121 -0.37 26.85 12.75
CA SER A 121 -1.00 28.15 13.02
C SER A 121 -1.32 28.92 11.72
N THR A 122 -0.44 28.83 10.72
CA THR A 122 -0.62 29.47 9.41
C THR A 122 -1.72 28.79 8.62
N TYR A 123 -1.79 27.46 8.68
CA TYR A 123 -2.87 26.65 8.10
C TYR A 123 -4.24 27.06 8.67
N LEU A 124 -4.37 27.14 10.00
CA LEU A 124 -5.61 27.54 10.67
C LEU A 124 -6.04 28.97 10.30
N MET A 125 -5.08 29.89 10.12
CA MET A 125 -5.39 31.23 9.62
C MET A 125 -5.94 31.18 8.19
N ALA A 126 -5.32 30.37 7.32
CA ALA A 126 -5.76 30.23 5.94
C ALA A 126 -7.14 29.57 5.83
N GLU A 127 -7.43 28.59 6.69
CA GLU A 127 -8.75 27.96 6.79
C GLU A 127 -9.83 28.98 7.17
N LYS A 128 -9.57 29.83 8.17
CA LYS A 128 -10.49 30.92 8.54
C LYS A 128 -10.71 31.92 7.40
N LEU A 129 -9.65 32.24 6.66
CA LEU A 129 -9.73 33.14 5.50
C LEU A 129 -10.45 32.52 4.30
N ALA A 130 -10.50 31.19 4.16
CA ALA A 130 -11.06 30.50 3.00
C ALA A 130 -12.53 30.87 2.69
N VAL A 131 -13.28 31.32 3.71
CA VAL A 131 -14.67 31.78 3.56
C VAL A 131 -14.74 33.21 3.05
N GLN A 132 -13.92 34.11 3.59
CA GLN A 132 -13.97 35.55 3.32
C GLN A 132 -13.17 35.95 2.07
N ASP A 133 -11.98 35.39 1.91
CA ASP A 133 -11.01 35.75 0.87
C ASP A 133 -10.24 34.50 0.42
N PRO A 134 -10.77 33.76 -0.57
CA PRO A 134 -10.18 32.51 -1.02
C PRO A 134 -8.82 32.68 -1.72
N GLU A 135 -8.53 33.86 -2.30
CA GLU A 135 -7.25 34.14 -2.95
C GLU A 135 -6.14 34.30 -1.93
N ARG A 136 -6.36 35.11 -0.89
CA ARG A 136 -5.39 35.25 0.21
C ARG A 136 -5.22 33.96 1.00
N ALA A 137 -6.29 33.17 1.16
CA ALA A 137 -6.21 31.84 1.76
C ALA A 137 -5.30 30.90 0.94
N LEU A 138 -5.43 30.93 -0.40
CA LEU A 138 -4.62 30.12 -1.29
C LEU A 138 -3.13 30.49 -1.19
N GLN A 139 -2.80 31.78 -1.20
CA GLN A 139 -1.42 32.25 -1.03
C GLN A 139 -0.80 31.75 0.28
N LYS A 140 -1.55 31.83 1.40
CA LYS A 140 -1.08 31.34 2.70
C LYS A 140 -0.85 29.83 2.71
N ILE A 141 -1.75 29.06 2.09
CA ILE A 141 -1.58 27.59 1.98
C ILE A 141 -0.42 27.23 1.06
N GLN A 142 -0.17 28.02 0.03
CA GLN A 142 0.98 27.79 -0.84
C GLN A 142 2.30 27.97 -0.09
N LEU A 143 2.42 28.99 0.77
CA LEU A 143 3.58 29.14 1.66
C LEU A 143 3.77 27.94 2.60
N VAL A 144 2.67 27.38 3.13
CA VAL A 144 2.74 26.17 3.98
C VAL A 144 3.24 24.95 3.19
N LEU A 145 2.78 24.80 1.94
CA LEU A 145 3.16 23.69 1.07
C LEU A 145 4.55 23.85 0.43
N GLU A 146 5.07 25.07 0.34
CA GLU A 146 6.46 25.34 -0.07
C GLU A 146 7.44 24.81 0.98
N GLU A 147 7.13 24.98 2.27
CA GLU A 147 7.94 24.46 3.38
C GLU A 147 7.74 22.94 3.57
N GLU A 148 6.48 22.47 3.52
CA GLU A 148 6.13 21.05 3.72
C GLU A 148 5.24 20.52 2.58
N PRO A 149 5.86 20.05 1.48
CA PRO A 149 5.13 19.63 0.27
C PRO A 149 4.19 18.45 0.48
N ASN A 150 4.34 17.68 1.56
CA ASN A 150 3.53 16.50 1.82
C ASN A 150 2.46 16.69 2.91
N TRP A 151 2.14 17.92 3.29
CA TRP A 151 1.07 18.20 4.26
C TRP A 151 -0.32 17.80 3.72
N PRO A 152 -0.98 16.75 4.22
CA PRO A 152 -2.22 16.22 3.63
C PRO A 152 -3.37 17.23 3.64
N GLN A 153 -3.60 17.87 4.79
CA GLN A 153 -4.66 18.86 4.99
C GLN A 153 -4.43 20.13 4.16
N GLY A 154 -3.16 20.53 3.96
CA GLY A 154 -2.78 21.68 3.14
C GLY A 154 -3.06 21.44 1.66
N LYS A 155 -2.72 20.25 1.13
CA LYS A 155 -3.07 19.85 -0.24
C LYS A 155 -4.58 19.87 -0.46
N ALA A 156 -5.33 19.24 0.44
CA ALA A 156 -6.79 19.18 0.35
C ALA A 156 -7.42 20.59 0.35
N LEU A 157 -6.95 21.48 1.22
CA LEU A 157 -7.43 22.86 1.29
C LEU A 157 -7.04 23.67 0.05
N ARG A 158 -5.82 23.55 -0.45
CA ARG A 158 -5.38 24.16 -1.72
C ARG A 158 -6.29 23.73 -2.87
N ASP A 159 -6.51 22.42 -3.02
CA ASP A 159 -7.30 21.88 -4.11
C ASP A 159 -8.76 22.30 -4.02
N HIS A 160 -9.30 22.39 -2.80
CA HIS A 160 -10.63 22.95 -2.55
C HIS A 160 -10.71 24.44 -2.95
N LEU A 161 -9.72 25.25 -2.55
CA LEU A 161 -9.64 26.67 -2.91
C LEU A 161 -9.50 26.88 -4.42
N LEU A 162 -8.64 26.10 -5.08
CA LEU A 162 -8.47 26.13 -6.53
C LEU A 162 -9.77 25.77 -7.25
N ARG A 163 -10.51 24.74 -6.79
CA ARG A 163 -11.84 24.41 -7.31
C ARG A 163 -12.85 25.53 -7.10
N LYS A 164 -12.85 26.18 -5.93
CA LYS A 164 -13.76 27.30 -5.62
C LYS A 164 -13.45 28.53 -6.49
N LEU A 165 -12.18 28.82 -6.71
CA LEU A 165 -11.73 29.92 -7.57
C LEU A 165 -11.98 29.62 -9.06
N SER A 166 -11.76 28.36 -9.49
CA SER A 166 -12.02 27.95 -10.87
C SER A 166 -13.52 27.88 -11.18
N SER A 167 -14.35 27.31 -10.30
CA SER A 167 -15.82 27.30 -10.46
C SER A 167 -16.41 28.72 -10.53
N SER A 168 -15.86 29.67 -9.76
CA SER A 168 -16.25 31.09 -9.87
C SER A 168 -15.90 31.72 -11.22
N ASN A 169 -14.83 31.24 -11.88
CA ASN A 169 -14.35 31.69 -13.19
C ASN A 169 -14.80 30.82 -14.37
N VAL A 170 -15.58 29.76 -14.14
CA VAL A 170 -16.19 28.96 -15.22
C VAL A 170 -17.54 29.60 -15.57
N PRO A 171 -17.73 30.12 -16.80
CA PRO A 171 -18.98 30.78 -17.24
C PRO A 171 -20.25 29.94 -17.08
N TYR A 172 -20.13 28.63 -16.87
CA TYR A 172 -21.26 27.71 -16.74
C TYR A 172 -22.00 27.77 -15.40
N GLU A 173 -21.38 28.19 -14.28
CA GLU A 173 -22.05 28.08 -12.97
C GLU A 173 -23.01 29.24 -12.63
N LYS A 174 -22.73 30.48 -13.04
CA LYS A 174 -23.67 31.61 -12.83
C LYS A 174 -24.94 31.46 -13.66
N MET A 175 -24.82 30.95 -14.89
CA MET A 175 -25.97 30.66 -15.73
C MET A 175 -26.89 29.60 -15.09
N ASN A 176 -26.31 28.58 -14.44
CA ASN A 176 -27.06 27.54 -13.76
C ASN A 176 -27.89 28.05 -12.58
N ALA A 177 -27.55 29.17 -11.95
CA ALA A 177 -28.34 29.74 -10.86
C ALA A 177 -29.53 30.56 -11.38
N GLU A 178 -29.33 31.39 -12.40
CA GLU A 178 -30.42 32.20 -12.98
C GLU A 178 -31.39 31.37 -13.83
N MET A 179 -30.90 30.36 -14.54
CA MET A 179 -31.75 29.47 -15.33
C MET A 179 -32.54 28.45 -14.50
N LYS A 180 -32.19 28.24 -13.22
CA LYS A 180 -32.94 27.41 -12.27
C LYS A 180 -34.18 28.08 -11.71
N LYS A 181 -34.42 29.37 -11.98
CA LYS A 181 -35.65 30.06 -11.56
C LYS A 181 -36.87 29.40 -12.24
N ASN A 182 -37.90 29.14 -11.44
CA ASN A 182 -39.15 28.57 -11.92
C ASN A 182 -39.94 29.64 -12.67
N VAL A 183 -40.37 29.31 -13.88
CA VAL A 183 -41.20 30.17 -14.73
C VAL A 183 -42.49 29.42 -15.11
N SER A 184 -43.56 30.19 -15.26
CA SER A 184 -44.83 29.71 -15.83
C SER A 184 -45.12 30.50 -17.09
N LEU A 185 -45.20 29.81 -18.21
CA LEU A 185 -45.32 30.39 -19.56
C LEU A 185 -46.55 29.80 -20.24
N ASN A 186 -47.33 30.67 -20.89
CA ASN A 186 -48.48 30.26 -21.70
C ASN A 186 -48.50 31.08 -22.99
N PHE A 187 -47.88 30.54 -24.03
CA PHE A 187 -47.83 31.13 -25.36
C PHE A 187 -48.45 30.20 -26.38
N GLN A 188 -49.34 30.74 -27.21
CA GLN A 188 -49.98 30.01 -28.30
C GLN A 188 -49.75 30.78 -29.60
N SER A 189 -49.01 30.19 -30.55
CA SER A 189 -48.73 30.78 -31.86
C SER A 189 -48.13 32.20 -31.82
N HIS A 190 -47.22 32.43 -30.86
CA HIS A 190 -46.53 33.72 -30.71
C HIS A 190 -45.18 33.71 -31.43
N ASN A 191 -44.65 34.90 -31.73
CA ASN A 191 -43.31 35.02 -32.30
C ASN A 191 -42.27 34.46 -31.31
N LEU A 192 -41.40 33.58 -31.79
CA LEU A 192 -40.38 32.91 -30.99
C LEU A 192 -39.42 33.90 -30.31
N ILE A 193 -39.06 35.00 -30.97
CA ILE A 193 -38.17 36.03 -30.42
C ILE A 193 -38.85 36.73 -29.24
N ASP A 194 -40.15 37.01 -29.32
CA ASP A 194 -40.90 37.65 -28.23
C ASP A 194 -41.02 36.74 -27.01
N ILE A 195 -41.18 35.42 -27.25
CA ILE A 195 -41.15 34.42 -26.18
C ILE A 195 -39.79 34.43 -25.49
N PHE A 196 -38.68 34.37 -26.25
CA PHE A 196 -37.33 34.44 -25.68
C PHE A 196 -37.06 35.76 -24.95
N ASN A 197 -37.51 36.89 -25.48
CA ASN A 197 -37.40 38.20 -24.82
C ASN A 197 -38.16 38.24 -23.49
N THR A 198 -39.32 37.58 -23.42
CA THR A 198 -40.08 37.48 -22.16
C THR A 198 -39.31 36.63 -21.14
N ILE A 199 -38.77 35.48 -21.56
CA ILE A 199 -37.95 34.63 -20.69
C ILE A 199 -36.71 35.40 -20.20
N SER A 200 -36.01 36.11 -21.09
CA SER A 200 -34.86 36.96 -20.79
C SER A 200 -35.17 37.98 -19.69
N LYS A 201 -36.30 38.69 -19.80
CA LYS A 201 -36.75 39.67 -18.79
C LYS A 201 -37.08 39.04 -17.43
N MET A 202 -37.64 37.83 -17.42
CA MET A 202 -38.01 37.14 -16.19
C MET A 202 -36.79 36.56 -15.45
N THR A 203 -35.79 36.07 -16.20
CA THR A 203 -34.66 35.35 -15.62
C THR A 203 -33.46 36.25 -15.33
N GLY A 204 -33.29 37.32 -16.13
CA GLY A 204 -32.10 38.17 -16.14
C GLY A 204 -31.13 37.83 -17.29
N VAL A 205 -31.45 36.82 -18.08
CA VAL A 205 -30.54 36.22 -19.07
C VAL A 205 -30.50 36.97 -20.38
N ASN A 206 -29.32 37.39 -20.85
CA ASN A 206 -29.19 38.06 -22.15
C ASN A 206 -29.20 37.02 -23.28
N ILE A 207 -30.00 37.27 -24.32
CA ILE A 207 -30.09 36.38 -25.49
C ILE A 207 -29.69 37.17 -26.73
N ILE A 208 -28.73 36.63 -27.47
CA ILE A 208 -28.22 37.13 -28.76
C ILE A 208 -28.57 36.10 -29.82
N TYR A 209 -28.91 36.56 -31.02
CA TYR A 209 -29.29 35.70 -32.13
C TYR A 209 -28.23 35.77 -33.24
N ASP A 210 -27.93 34.64 -33.85
CA ASP A 210 -27.19 34.60 -35.12
C ASP A 210 -28.05 35.15 -36.27
N ASN A 211 -27.42 35.75 -37.28
CA ASN A 211 -28.09 36.35 -38.43
C ASN A 211 -28.99 35.35 -39.20
N ASP A 212 -28.70 34.06 -39.12
CA ASP A 212 -29.45 33.02 -39.83
C ASP A 212 -30.68 32.52 -39.05
N VAL A 213 -31.01 33.12 -37.90
CA VAL A 213 -32.21 32.79 -37.13
C VAL A 213 -33.43 33.49 -37.74
N SER A 214 -34.46 32.70 -38.08
CA SER A 214 -35.71 33.22 -38.64
C SER A 214 -36.48 34.10 -37.64
N VAL A 215 -36.71 35.35 -38.02
CA VAL A 215 -37.39 36.37 -37.20
C VAL A 215 -38.91 36.20 -37.16
N SER A 216 -39.49 35.44 -38.10
CA SER A 216 -40.95 35.26 -38.23
C SER A 216 -41.47 33.92 -37.72
N THR A 217 -40.61 33.09 -37.13
CA THR A 217 -41.00 31.76 -36.65
C THR A 217 -41.96 31.88 -35.47
N LYS A 218 -43.09 31.16 -35.55
CA LYS A 218 -44.07 31.08 -34.47
C LYS A 218 -43.89 29.80 -33.67
N ALA A 219 -44.02 29.90 -32.35
CA ALA A 219 -43.95 28.78 -31.44
C ALA A 219 -45.09 28.82 -30.42
N SER A 220 -45.41 27.66 -29.87
CA SER A 220 -46.37 27.48 -28.78
C SER A 220 -45.70 26.72 -27.64
N ILE A 221 -45.81 27.24 -26.43
CA ILE A 221 -45.30 26.58 -25.22
C ILE A 221 -46.28 26.82 -24.07
N ILE A 222 -46.66 25.73 -23.40
CA ILE A 222 -47.45 25.77 -22.19
C ILE A 222 -46.64 25.02 -21.13
N ALA A 223 -46.05 25.78 -20.21
CA ALA A 223 -45.17 25.26 -19.18
C ALA A 223 -45.59 25.83 -17.83
N LYS A 224 -45.83 24.96 -16.84
CA LYS A 224 -46.19 25.35 -15.47
C LYS A 224 -45.09 24.88 -14.54
N ASN A 225 -44.57 25.80 -13.72
CA ASN A 225 -43.53 25.49 -12.73
C ASN A 225 -42.29 24.79 -13.35
N THR A 226 -41.86 25.26 -14.51
CA THR A 226 -40.72 24.70 -15.25
C THR A 226 -39.50 25.59 -15.07
N THR A 227 -38.30 25.04 -15.11
CA THR A 227 -37.08 25.87 -15.08
C THR A 227 -36.98 26.66 -16.38
N ALA A 228 -36.39 27.85 -16.34
CA ALA A 228 -36.17 28.62 -17.54
C ALA A 228 -35.24 27.91 -18.54
N GLU A 229 -34.27 27.13 -18.03
CA GLU A 229 -33.44 26.27 -18.86
C GLU A 229 -34.26 25.27 -19.66
N ASP A 230 -35.15 24.52 -19.00
CA ASP A 230 -35.97 23.51 -19.66
C ASP A 230 -36.91 24.13 -20.68
N ALA A 231 -37.54 25.27 -20.35
CA ALA A 231 -38.40 26.00 -21.27
C ALA A 231 -37.63 26.47 -22.53
N ILE A 232 -36.43 27.02 -22.35
CA ILE A 232 -35.56 27.42 -23.47
C ILE A 232 -35.16 26.18 -24.28
N ASN A 233 -34.74 25.10 -23.63
CA ASN A 233 -34.31 23.87 -24.31
C ASN A 233 -35.43 23.25 -25.14
N LEU A 234 -36.67 23.24 -24.63
CA LEU A 234 -37.85 22.77 -25.36
C LEU A 234 -38.11 23.63 -26.60
N LEU A 235 -38.10 24.96 -26.46
CA LEU A 235 -38.29 25.88 -27.59
C LEU A 235 -37.21 25.72 -28.66
N LEU A 236 -35.96 25.56 -28.25
CA LEU A 236 -34.83 25.33 -29.15
C LEU A 236 -34.99 24.01 -29.90
N LEU A 237 -35.32 22.93 -29.20
CA LEU A 237 -35.49 21.59 -29.76
C LEU A 237 -36.60 21.55 -30.82
N THR A 238 -37.76 22.14 -30.52
CA THR A 238 -38.91 22.16 -31.45
C THR A 238 -38.64 22.98 -32.71
N ASN A 239 -37.82 24.03 -32.62
CA ASN A 239 -37.53 24.95 -33.74
C ASN A 239 -36.20 24.67 -34.44
N GLN A 240 -35.55 23.53 -34.18
CA GLN A 240 -34.23 23.19 -34.75
C GLN A 240 -33.17 24.28 -34.50
N LEU A 241 -33.20 24.89 -33.32
CA LEU A 241 -32.23 25.88 -32.87
C LEU A 241 -31.34 25.26 -31.78
N ARG A 242 -30.18 25.85 -31.56
CA ARG A 242 -29.26 25.48 -30.49
C ARG A 242 -28.72 26.71 -29.78
N LYS A 243 -28.20 26.50 -28.57
CA LYS A 243 -27.64 27.55 -27.72
C LYS A 243 -26.14 27.35 -27.52
N LYS A 244 -25.39 28.45 -27.47
CA LYS A 244 -24.02 28.53 -26.96
C LYS A 244 -24.00 29.51 -25.79
N VAL A 245 -23.42 29.10 -24.67
CA VAL A 245 -23.11 30.00 -23.56
C VAL A 245 -21.91 30.86 -23.98
N LEU A 246 -22.10 32.17 -24.14
CA LEU A 246 -20.99 33.09 -24.43
C LEU A 246 -20.32 33.54 -23.13
N ASN A 247 -21.12 34.01 -22.17
CA ASN A 247 -20.69 34.49 -20.86
C ASN A 247 -21.66 34.02 -19.79
N GLY A 248 -21.34 34.23 -18.51
CA GLY A 248 -22.16 33.77 -17.37
C GLY A 248 -23.60 34.29 -17.30
N ASN A 249 -23.98 35.23 -18.18
CA ASN A 249 -25.34 35.73 -18.32
C ASN A 249 -25.76 35.99 -19.80
N THR A 250 -25.14 35.31 -20.77
CA THR A 250 -25.40 35.58 -22.19
C THR A 250 -25.42 34.31 -23.03
N LEU A 251 -26.53 34.05 -23.71
CA LEU A 251 -26.70 32.95 -24.66
C LEU A 251 -26.70 33.48 -26.09
N LEU A 252 -26.00 32.77 -26.96
CA LEU A 252 -26.13 32.88 -28.40
C LEU A 252 -27.05 31.76 -28.90
N ILE A 253 -28.14 32.12 -29.59
CA ILE A 253 -29.04 31.19 -30.27
C ILE A 253 -28.68 31.14 -31.75
N TYR A 254 -28.51 29.94 -32.30
CA TYR A 254 -28.14 29.72 -33.69
C TYR A 254 -28.88 28.52 -34.30
N PRO A 255 -29.07 28.46 -35.63
CA PRO A 255 -29.69 27.31 -36.30
C PRO A 255 -28.90 26.03 -36.11
N ALA A 256 -29.58 24.89 -35.98
CA ALA A 256 -28.96 23.59 -35.82
C ALA A 256 -28.30 23.03 -37.11
N SER A 257 -27.50 23.84 -37.82
CA SER A 257 -26.78 23.43 -39.03
C SER A 257 -25.36 22.95 -38.73
N GLN A 258 -24.84 22.05 -39.58
CA GLN A 258 -23.48 21.51 -39.44
C GLN A 258 -22.39 22.59 -39.61
N SER A 259 -22.66 23.64 -40.40
CA SER A 259 -21.74 24.76 -40.60
C SER A 259 -21.57 25.59 -39.32
N LYS A 260 -22.69 25.96 -38.70
CA LYS A 260 -22.69 26.73 -37.45
C LYS A 260 -22.17 25.93 -36.28
N ASP A 261 -22.32 24.61 -36.29
CA ASP A 261 -21.71 23.74 -35.29
C ASP A 261 -20.21 23.79 -35.25
N LYS A 262 -19.56 23.76 -36.42
CA LYS A 262 -18.10 23.88 -36.48
C LYS A 262 -17.61 25.23 -35.96
N THR A 263 -18.44 26.27 -36.11
CA THR A 263 -18.12 27.65 -35.73
C THR A 263 -18.37 27.90 -34.24
N TYR A 264 -19.47 27.38 -33.69
CA TYR A 264 -19.94 27.71 -32.36
C TYR A 264 -19.69 26.63 -31.30
N LYS A 265 -19.56 25.35 -31.63
CA LYS A 265 -19.16 24.37 -30.62
C LYS A 265 -17.71 24.64 -30.21
N ASN A 266 -17.45 24.69 -28.91
CA ASN A 266 -16.07 24.76 -28.40
C ASN A 266 -15.41 23.41 -28.67
N ILE A 267 -14.61 23.37 -29.73
CA ILE A 267 -13.78 22.21 -30.04
C ILE A 267 -12.55 22.31 -29.15
N GLU A 268 -12.40 21.33 -28.26
CA GLU A 268 -11.24 21.19 -27.41
C GLU A 268 -10.35 20.08 -27.95
N VAL A 269 -9.05 20.26 -27.75
CA VAL A 269 -8.03 19.25 -28.07
C VAL A 269 -7.41 18.84 -26.75
N LYS A 270 -7.60 17.59 -26.37
CA LYS A 270 -7.02 17.01 -25.15
C LYS A 270 -6.24 15.76 -25.49
N THR A 271 -5.02 15.68 -24.98
CA THR A 271 -4.15 14.51 -25.09
C THR A 271 -4.22 13.74 -23.79
N PHE A 272 -4.57 12.45 -23.88
CA PHE A 272 -4.63 11.53 -22.76
C PHE A 272 -3.43 10.58 -22.83
N PHE A 273 -2.79 10.38 -21.69
CA PHE A 273 -1.68 9.45 -21.50
C PHE A 273 -2.25 8.18 -20.87
N LEU A 274 -1.98 7.02 -21.46
CA LEU A 274 -2.49 5.73 -21.00
C LEU A 274 -1.37 4.95 -20.29
N GLY A 275 -1.67 4.43 -19.10
CA GLY A 275 -0.70 3.72 -18.26
C GLY A 275 -0.71 2.20 -18.44
N TYR A 276 -1.88 1.61 -18.66
CA TYR A 276 -2.11 0.16 -18.70
C TYR A 276 -2.70 -0.27 -20.04
N ALA A 277 -3.73 0.43 -20.52
CA ALA A 277 -4.40 0.10 -21.77
C ALA A 277 -3.60 0.57 -23.00
N LYS A 278 -3.68 -0.19 -24.10
CA LYS A 278 -3.05 0.19 -25.37
C LYS A 278 -3.89 1.24 -26.10
N ALA A 279 -3.25 2.32 -26.55
CA ALA A 279 -3.93 3.42 -27.24
C ALA A 279 -4.71 2.98 -28.50
N LYS A 280 -4.27 1.91 -29.17
CA LYS A 280 -4.94 1.34 -30.34
C LYS A 280 -6.30 0.73 -30.02
N ASP A 281 -6.37 -0.05 -28.94
CA ASP A 281 -7.61 -0.72 -28.50
C ASP A 281 -8.61 0.30 -27.96
N VAL A 282 -8.10 1.27 -27.21
CA VAL A 282 -8.87 2.41 -26.68
C VAL A 282 -9.45 3.29 -27.79
N ASN A 283 -8.70 3.54 -28.87
CA ASN A 283 -9.21 4.29 -30.03
C ASN A 283 -10.42 3.61 -30.67
N ILE A 284 -10.45 2.27 -30.73
CA ILE A 284 -11.61 1.52 -31.25
C ILE A 284 -12.83 1.75 -30.35
N ALA A 285 -12.65 1.65 -29.02
CA ALA A 285 -13.72 1.89 -28.04
C ALA A 285 -14.28 3.32 -28.16
N LEU A 286 -13.40 4.33 -28.25
CA LEU A 286 -13.80 5.74 -28.38
C LEU A 286 -14.57 6.01 -29.68
N ARG A 287 -14.13 5.43 -30.80
CA ARG A 287 -14.83 5.58 -32.09
C ARG A 287 -16.21 4.91 -32.08
N ASN A 288 -16.32 3.73 -31.46
CA ASN A 288 -17.58 2.98 -31.44
C ASN A 288 -18.60 3.57 -30.45
N MET A 289 -18.16 3.98 -29.26
CA MET A 289 -19.06 4.43 -28.19
C MET A 289 -19.41 5.92 -28.31
N LEU A 290 -18.42 6.77 -28.58
CA LEU A 290 -18.59 8.24 -28.59
C LEU A 290 -18.66 8.82 -30.00
N LYS A 291 -18.54 8.00 -31.05
CA LYS A 291 -18.60 8.41 -32.48
C LYS A 291 -17.64 9.56 -32.82
N ILE A 292 -16.51 9.63 -32.13
CA ILE A 292 -15.50 10.67 -32.34
C ILE A 292 -14.75 10.35 -33.64
N LYS A 293 -14.72 11.32 -34.57
CA LYS A 293 -14.06 11.15 -35.87
C LYS A 293 -12.57 11.49 -35.81
N ASP A 294 -12.24 12.58 -35.10
CA ASP A 294 -10.91 13.17 -35.07
C ASP A 294 -10.13 12.70 -33.83
N ILE A 295 -9.54 11.51 -33.96
CA ILE A 295 -8.67 10.91 -32.95
C ILE A 295 -7.32 10.60 -33.58
N HIS A 296 -6.25 11.05 -32.94
CA HIS A 296 -4.87 10.73 -33.30
C HIS A 296 -4.23 9.87 -32.21
N VAL A 297 -3.61 8.77 -32.61
CA VAL A 297 -2.96 7.80 -31.72
C VAL A 297 -1.46 7.87 -31.97
N ASP A 298 -0.67 8.13 -30.92
CA ASP A 298 0.79 7.95 -30.95
C ASP A 298 1.13 6.70 -30.12
N GLU A 299 1.51 5.63 -30.82
CA GLU A 299 1.90 4.35 -30.22
C GLU A 299 3.25 4.44 -29.49
N ARG A 300 4.14 5.35 -29.89
CA ARG A 300 5.48 5.48 -29.28
C ARG A 300 5.39 6.01 -27.85
N THR A 301 4.46 6.91 -27.58
CA THR A 301 4.22 7.48 -26.24
C THR A 301 3.00 6.90 -25.54
N ASN A 302 2.31 5.93 -26.16
CA ASN A 302 1.02 5.39 -25.71
C ASN A 302 0.01 6.50 -25.35
N THR A 303 -0.13 7.48 -26.26
CA THR A 303 -1.01 8.64 -26.05
C THR A 303 -2.11 8.71 -27.11
N ILE A 304 -3.27 9.23 -26.68
CA ILE A 304 -4.41 9.46 -27.56
C ILE A 304 -4.82 10.93 -27.50
N THR A 305 -4.75 11.60 -28.64
CA THR A 305 -5.17 13.00 -28.78
C THR A 305 -6.55 13.04 -29.42
N VAL A 306 -7.50 13.64 -28.71
CA VAL A 306 -8.90 13.73 -29.10
C VAL A 306 -9.23 15.18 -29.41
N ARG A 307 -9.79 15.42 -30.59
CA ARG A 307 -10.36 16.72 -30.99
C ARG A 307 -11.87 16.57 -31.06
N ALA A 308 -12.59 17.10 -30.07
CA ALA A 308 -14.04 16.98 -30.01
C ALA A 308 -14.66 18.15 -29.22
N PRO A 309 -15.99 18.34 -29.24
CA PRO A 309 -16.64 19.27 -28.33
C PRO A 309 -16.29 18.94 -26.87
N SER A 310 -16.13 19.96 -26.02
CA SER A 310 -15.74 19.81 -24.59
C SER A 310 -16.52 18.71 -23.86
N GLU A 311 -17.85 18.69 -24.01
CA GLU A 311 -18.72 17.66 -23.41
C GLU A 311 -18.36 16.22 -23.84
N THR A 312 -17.96 16.05 -25.10
CA THR A 312 -17.51 14.76 -25.64
C THR A 312 -16.11 14.40 -25.15
N VAL A 313 -15.23 15.38 -24.94
CA VAL A 313 -13.91 15.18 -24.35
C VAL A 313 -14.03 14.73 -22.89
N ASP A 314 -14.94 15.32 -22.12
CA ASP A 314 -15.23 14.92 -20.74
C ASP A 314 -15.79 13.49 -20.66
N MET A 315 -16.71 13.14 -21.57
CA MET A 315 -17.20 11.77 -21.69
C MET A 315 -16.09 10.79 -22.07
N ALA A 316 -15.18 11.18 -22.98
CA ALA A 316 -14.02 10.39 -23.33
C ALA A 316 -13.11 10.17 -22.12
N GLU A 317 -12.83 11.21 -21.34
CA GLU A 317 -12.03 11.11 -20.11
C GLU A 317 -12.60 10.09 -19.12
N ARG A 318 -13.92 10.14 -18.86
CA ARG A 318 -14.58 9.18 -17.96
C ARG A 318 -14.50 7.74 -18.48
N LEU A 319 -14.65 7.55 -19.78
CA LEU A 319 -14.50 6.23 -20.40
C LEU A 319 -13.05 5.74 -20.28
N LEU A 320 -12.07 6.61 -20.52
CA LEU A 320 -10.65 6.29 -20.40
C LEU A 320 -10.27 5.89 -18.98
N MET A 321 -10.77 6.59 -17.96
CA MET A 321 -10.56 6.21 -16.55
C MET A 321 -11.09 4.80 -16.23
N THR A 322 -12.11 4.33 -16.96
CA THR A 322 -12.68 3.00 -16.77
C THR A 322 -11.89 1.92 -17.51
N LEU A 323 -11.37 2.25 -18.70
CA LEU A 323 -10.64 1.33 -19.56
C LEU A 323 -9.16 1.19 -19.20
N ASP A 324 -8.52 2.27 -18.72
CA ASP A 324 -7.10 2.30 -18.36
C ASP A 324 -6.86 1.78 -16.93
N ARG A 325 -7.23 0.52 -16.69
CA ARG A 325 -7.08 -0.17 -15.41
C ARG A 325 -6.04 -1.29 -15.53
N PRO A 326 -5.24 -1.57 -14.49
CA PRO A 326 -4.35 -2.73 -14.49
C PRO A 326 -5.13 -4.04 -14.70
N ASP A 327 -4.55 -4.93 -15.49
CA ASP A 327 -5.07 -6.28 -15.70
C ASP A 327 -5.04 -7.08 -14.40
N ALA A 328 -6.04 -7.94 -14.20
CA ALA A 328 -6.10 -8.82 -13.05
C ALA A 328 -5.12 -9.99 -13.26
N GLU A 329 -4.07 -10.05 -12.46
CA GLU A 329 -3.16 -11.19 -12.42
C GLU A 329 -3.71 -12.26 -11.47
N VAL A 330 -3.63 -13.54 -11.88
CA VAL A 330 -4.03 -14.69 -11.06
C VAL A 330 -2.81 -15.59 -10.83
N THR A 331 -2.47 -15.83 -9.56
CA THR A 331 -1.47 -16.82 -9.17
C THR A 331 -2.09 -18.21 -9.12
N LEU A 332 -1.60 -19.10 -9.98
CA LEU A 332 -1.96 -20.52 -9.99
C LEU A 332 -0.96 -21.29 -9.13
N GLU A 333 -1.43 -21.87 -8.03
CA GLU A 333 -0.65 -22.79 -7.21
C GLU A 333 -0.98 -24.23 -7.64
N VAL A 334 0.02 -24.95 -8.16
CA VAL A 334 -0.10 -26.35 -8.54
C VAL A 334 0.64 -27.19 -7.52
N GLN A 335 -0.10 -27.94 -6.69
CA GLN A 335 0.47 -28.90 -5.75
C GLN A 335 0.42 -30.31 -6.37
N VAL A 336 1.59 -30.90 -6.61
CA VAL A 336 1.72 -32.29 -7.06
C VAL A 336 2.02 -33.15 -5.83
N LEU A 337 1.09 -34.05 -5.47
CA LEU A 337 1.26 -34.98 -4.36
C LEU A 337 1.53 -36.39 -4.92
N GLU A 338 2.76 -36.87 -4.75
CA GLU A 338 3.15 -38.24 -5.09
C GLU A 338 2.97 -39.14 -3.87
N VAL A 339 2.10 -40.15 -3.96
CA VAL A 339 1.88 -41.13 -2.88
C VAL A 339 2.61 -42.42 -3.25
N SER A 340 3.67 -42.73 -2.53
CA SER A 340 4.37 -44.01 -2.64
C SER A 340 3.63 -45.08 -1.82
N THR A 341 3.21 -46.18 -2.45
CA THR A 341 2.42 -47.28 -1.82
C THR A 341 3.20 -48.15 -0.82
N ASN A 342 4.44 -47.78 -0.47
CA ASN A 342 5.31 -48.60 0.39
C ASN A 342 4.89 -48.62 1.87
N ASP A 343 4.27 -47.55 2.38
CA ASP A 343 3.89 -47.43 3.80
C ASP A 343 2.69 -48.30 4.19
N ALA A 344 1.87 -48.74 3.23
CA ALA A 344 0.75 -49.64 3.50
C ALA A 344 1.20 -51.09 3.76
N LYS A 345 2.42 -51.46 3.35
CA LYS A 345 2.95 -52.84 3.50
C LYS A 345 3.70 -53.04 4.83
N SER A 346 4.19 -51.97 5.48
CA SER A 346 4.89 -52.04 6.78
C SER A 346 3.97 -52.12 8.00
N LEU A 347 2.65 -51.98 7.81
CA LEU A 347 1.62 -52.11 8.85
C LEU A 347 0.92 -53.48 8.84
N GLY A 348 1.37 -54.41 7.99
CA GLY A 348 0.86 -55.79 7.93
C GLY A 348 1.62 -56.75 8.85
N ILE A 349 1.00 -57.88 9.18
CA ILE A 349 1.63 -58.98 9.94
C ILE A 349 2.60 -59.72 9.01
N ASP A 350 3.91 -59.67 9.30
CA ASP A 350 4.92 -60.47 8.61
C ASP A 350 4.85 -61.93 9.07
N TYR A 351 4.41 -62.82 8.18
CA TYR A 351 4.44 -64.26 8.41
C TYR A 351 5.84 -64.80 8.08
N PRO A 352 6.42 -65.66 8.94
CA PRO A 352 7.73 -66.23 8.67
C PRO A 352 7.68 -67.25 7.52
N ASP A 353 8.46 -67.02 6.47
CA ASP A 353 8.50 -67.89 5.26
C ASP A 353 9.11 -69.26 5.53
N LYS A 354 9.90 -69.43 6.61
CA LYS A 354 10.56 -70.70 6.95
C LYS A 354 10.66 -70.89 8.46
N ILE A 355 10.29 -72.08 8.92
CA ILE A 355 10.46 -72.52 10.32
C ILE A 355 11.60 -73.52 10.35
N GLY A 356 12.66 -73.22 11.11
CA GLY A 356 13.84 -74.08 11.25
C GLY A 356 14.02 -74.57 12.69
N LEU A 357 14.37 -75.86 12.85
CA LEU A 357 14.70 -76.44 14.15
C LEU A 357 16.22 -76.51 14.30
N ARG A 358 16.78 -75.97 15.40
CA ARG A 358 18.20 -76.11 15.75
C ARG A 358 18.33 -76.81 17.10
N LEU A 359 19.24 -77.78 17.17
CA LEU A 359 19.66 -78.44 18.40
C LEU A 359 20.97 -77.80 18.87
N GLY A 360 21.00 -77.32 20.10
CA GLY A 360 22.22 -76.81 20.74
C GLY A 360 22.97 -77.95 21.44
N THR A 361 24.28 -78.06 21.25
CA THR A 361 25.11 -78.96 22.07
C THR A 361 25.35 -78.29 23.44
N PRO A 362 25.17 -79.00 24.57
CA PRO A 362 25.40 -78.40 25.89
C PRO A 362 26.88 -78.09 26.07
N ALA A 363 27.19 -76.82 26.33
CA ALA A 363 28.54 -76.33 26.54
C ALA A 363 29.13 -76.89 27.85
N VAL A 364 30.21 -77.68 27.74
CA VAL A 364 31.17 -77.85 28.83
C VAL A 364 31.86 -76.50 28.99
N SER A 365 31.69 -75.90 30.17
CA SER A 365 32.32 -74.63 30.52
C SER A 365 33.81 -74.85 30.73
N ASP A 366 34.63 -74.57 29.73
CA ASP A 366 36.02 -74.20 29.96
C ASP A 366 36.39 -72.99 29.11
N LYS A 367 36.98 -72.04 29.82
CA LYS A 367 37.24 -70.67 29.43
C LYS A 367 38.60 -70.63 28.75
N GLU A 368 38.66 -70.68 27.43
CA GLU A 368 39.80 -70.11 26.70
C GLU A 368 39.51 -69.85 25.21
N THR A 369 40.19 -68.81 24.75
CA THR A 369 40.24 -68.14 23.44
C THR A 369 40.18 -69.01 22.19
N GLY A 370 39.37 -68.56 21.23
CA GLY A 370 39.66 -68.59 19.78
C GLY A 370 39.98 -69.94 19.15
N GLY A 371 38.97 -70.59 18.56
CA GLY A 371 39.20 -71.70 17.63
C GLY A 371 37.90 -72.23 17.04
N SER A 372 37.75 -72.13 15.73
CA SER A 372 36.69 -72.77 14.95
C SER A 372 36.67 -74.28 15.22
N ALA A 373 35.49 -74.87 15.44
CA ALA A 373 35.33 -76.31 15.60
C ALA A 373 33.97 -76.76 14.99
N PRO A 374 33.78 -78.05 14.67
CA PRO A 374 33.79 -78.55 13.30
C PRO A 374 32.41 -79.09 12.86
N SER A 375 32.25 -79.25 11.55
CA SER A 375 31.10 -79.88 10.89
C SER A 375 31.19 -81.42 10.93
N ASP A 376 31.00 -82.05 12.09
CA ASP A 376 30.40 -83.39 12.21
C ASP A 376 30.35 -83.81 13.68
N SER A 377 29.16 -83.81 14.29
CA SER A 377 28.96 -84.44 15.59
C SER A 377 27.53 -84.96 15.68
N SER A 378 27.36 -86.27 15.53
CA SER A 378 26.09 -86.97 15.71
C SER A 378 25.66 -86.92 17.18
N ILE A 379 24.52 -86.27 17.44
CA ILE A 379 23.95 -86.12 18.79
C ILE A 379 23.12 -87.38 19.11
N LYS A 380 23.43 -88.04 20.23
CA LYS A 380 22.66 -89.20 20.72
C LYS A 380 21.27 -88.75 21.18
N LEU A 381 20.20 -89.44 20.79
CA LEU A 381 18.80 -89.06 21.09
C LEU A 381 18.51 -88.84 22.58
N ASN A 382 19.16 -89.59 23.48
CA ASN A 382 18.94 -89.44 24.93
C ASN A 382 19.59 -88.17 25.52
N ALA A 383 20.33 -87.39 24.73
CA ALA A 383 20.89 -86.11 25.14
C ALA A 383 19.96 -84.91 24.83
N LEU A 384 18.78 -85.17 24.24
CA LEU A 384 17.75 -84.15 24.02
C LEU A 384 17.07 -83.81 25.35
N THR A 385 17.07 -82.52 25.72
CA THR A 385 16.39 -82.00 26.90
C THR A 385 15.60 -80.76 26.51
N ALA A 386 14.59 -80.38 27.29
CA ALA A 386 13.79 -79.18 27.02
C ALA A 386 14.64 -77.90 26.84
N ASN A 387 15.85 -77.87 27.41
CA ASN A 387 16.75 -76.73 27.33
C ASN A 387 17.64 -76.70 26.06
N ASN A 388 17.57 -77.68 25.16
CA ASN A 388 18.47 -77.75 24.01
C ASN A 388 17.80 -77.84 22.63
N LEU A 389 16.47 -77.66 22.57
CA LEU A 389 15.71 -77.57 21.33
C LEU A 389 15.18 -76.15 21.10
N TYR A 390 15.56 -75.53 19.98
CA TYR A 390 15.15 -74.19 19.62
C TYR A 390 14.44 -74.16 18.26
N VAL A 391 13.30 -73.48 18.20
CA VAL A 391 12.61 -73.17 16.94
C VAL A 391 12.97 -71.76 16.53
N ASN A 392 13.54 -71.62 15.34
CA ASN A 392 13.87 -70.33 14.75
C ASN A 392 12.86 -69.99 13.66
N PHE A 393 12.26 -68.80 13.75
CA PHE A 393 11.27 -68.28 12.81
C PHE A 393 11.85 -67.21 11.86
N GLY A 394 13.17 -67.11 11.72
CA GLY A 394 13.84 -66.14 10.85
C GLY A 394 14.60 -65.07 11.63
N SER A 395 15.08 -64.05 10.90
CA SER A 395 16.25 -63.22 11.26
C SER A 395 16.18 -62.41 12.56
N THR A 396 15.09 -62.44 13.32
CA THR A 396 14.98 -61.63 14.54
C THR A 396 14.31 -62.29 15.73
N ASN A 397 13.65 -63.46 15.62
CA ASN A 397 13.01 -64.09 16.79
C ASN A 397 13.05 -65.63 16.72
N GLY A 398 13.64 -66.26 17.75
CA GLY A 398 13.55 -67.70 18.01
C GLY A 398 12.89 -67.94 19.37
N ILE A 399 12.10 -69.00 19.48
CA ILE A 399 11.44 -69.38 20.74
C ILE A 399 12.09 -70.68 21.23
N ALA A 400 12.54 -70.69 22.49
CA ALA A 400 12.98 -71.90 23.15
C ALA A 400 11.74 -72.73 23.51
N LEU A 401 11.68 -73.98 23.04
CA LEU A 401 10.59 -74.87 23.39
C LEU A 401 10.90 -75.52 24.73
N ASN A 402 10.24 -75.07 25.80
CA ASN A 402 10.22 -75.81 27.05
C ASN A 402 9.13 -76.89 26.93
N ILE A 403 9.54 -78.14 26.67
CA ILE A 403 8.63 -79.29 26.49
C ILE A 403 8.45 -80.03 27.80
#